data_AF-A0A9D2DBF6-F1
#
_entry.id   AF-A0A9D2DBF6-F1
#
_cell.length_a   1.000
_cell.length_b   1.000
_cell.length_c   1.000
_cell.angle_alpha   90.00
_cell.angle_beta   90.00
_cell.angle_gamma   90.00
#
_symmetry.space_group_name_H-M   'P 1'
#
loop_
_entity.id
_entity.type
_entity.pdbx_description
1 polymer ?
#
loop_
_entity_poly.entity_id
_entity_poly.type
_entity_poly.pdbx_seq_one_letter_code
_entity_poly.pdbx_strand_id
1 'polypeptide(L)'
;IRRIIQSGELGGLKRMNWTVTDWYRSNAYYQSSSWRGTWKLDGVRICRLDRPEKEYRLTLGDNFEMPAGTWEGFPMETEPDAYQKILQNFAAAINSGNREGLTAPWEEARKSLLISNAIYLSSWKGETIGIPVPGSDEELEFEKDFENHWNLEI
;
A
#
# COMPACT_ATOMS: atom_id res chain seq x y z
N ILE A 1 -2.19 -10.94 5.28
CA ILE A 1 -3.24 -9.91 5.47
C ILE A 1 -4.61 -10.56 5.60
N ARG A 2 -5.12 -11.25 4.58
CA ARG A 2 -6.41 -11.93 4.65
C ARG A 2 -6.56 -12.90 5.83
N ARG A 3 -5.55 -13.74 6.12
CA ARG A 3 -5.56 -14.62 7.31
C ARG A 3 -5.75 -13.87 8.63
N ILE A 4 -5.19 -12.66 8.75
CA ILE A 4 -5.27 -11.81 9.96
C ILE A 4 -6.64 -11.12 10.02
N ILE A 5 -7.21 -10.75 8.87
CA ILE A 5 -8.58 -10.22 8.76
C ILE A 5 -9.61 -11.32 9.10
N GLN A 6 -9.40 -12.54 8.59
CA GLN A 6 -10.29 -13.68 8.79
C GLN A 6 -10.12 -14.35 10.15
N SER A 7 -8.94 -14.32 10.77
CA SER A 7 -8.72 -14.87 12.12
C SER A 7 -9.52 -14.11 13.18
N GLY A 8 -10.01 -12.91 12.86
CA GLY A 8 -10.74 -12.08 13.80
C GLY A 8 -9.86 -11.51 14.93
N GLU A 9 -8.54 -11.72 14.89
CA GLU A 9 -7.60 -11.16 15.87
C GLU A 9 -7.69 -9.64 15.97
N LEU A 10 -8.02 -8.98 14.85
CA LEU A 10 -8.19 -7.53 14.78
C LEU A 10 -9.67 -7.09 14.88
N GLY A 11 -10.60 -8.02 15.10
CA GLY A 11 -12.04 -7.79 14.98
C GLY A 11 -12.52 -7.68 13.52
N GLY A 12 -13.84 -7.55 13.33
CA GLY A 12 -14.43 -7.44 11.98
C GLY A 12 -14.13 -6.10 11.32
N LEU A 13 -13.64 -6.11 10.07
CA LEU A 13 -13.35 -4.90 9.29
C LEU A 13 -14.61 -4.02 9.18
N LYS A 14 -14.56 -2.79 9.71
CA LYS A 14 -15.71 -1.86 9.70
C LYS A 14 -15.58 -0.73 8.71
N ARG A 15 -14.35 -0.25 8.46
CA ARG A 15 -14.06 0.84 7.54
C ARG A 15 -12.62 0.73 7.07
N MET A 16 -12.43 0.76 5.75
CA MET A 16 -11.13 0.94 5.13
C MET A 16 -11.10 2.35 4.55
N ASN A 17 -10.16 3.19 4.98
CA ASN A 17 -9.88 4.46 4.34
C ASN A 17 -8.51 4.35 3.69
N TRP A 18 -8.51 4.28 2.36
CA TRP A 18 -7.29 4.29 1.57
C TRP A 18 -7.08 5.72 1.08
N THR A 19 -6.14 6.43 1.69
CA THR A 19 -5.74 7.77 1.24
C THR A 19 -4.30 7.67 0.72
N VAL A 20 -4.14 7.65 -0.61
CA VAL A 20 -2.84 7.71 -1.31
C VAL A 20 -2.31 9.13 -1.17
N THR A 21 -1.40 9.37 -0.21
CA THR A 21 -0.66 10.64 -0.10
C THR A 21 0.80 10.52 -0.51
N ASP A 22 1.24 9.32 -0.88
CA ASP A 22 2.58 8.89 -1.30
C ASP A 22 3.06 9.49 -2.63
N TRP A 23 2.46 10.59 -3.06
CA TRP A 23 3.14 11.53 -3.93
C TRP A 23 4.37 12.02 -3.19
N TYR A 24 5.56 11.61 -3.62
CA TYR A 24 6.80 12.23 -3.15
C TYR A 24 6.69 13.73 -3.35
N ARG A 25 6.72 14.46 -2.24
CA ARG A 25 6.69 15.92 -2.22
C ARG A 25 8.06 16.35 -1.76
N SER A 26 8.81 17.07 -2.58
CA SER A 26 10.15 17.50 -2.17
C SER A 26 10.09 18.50 -1.00
N ASN A 27 11.21 18.70 -0.29
CA ASN A 27 11.31 19.79 0.68
C ASN A 27 10.94 21.17 0.07
N ALA A 28 11.23 21.38 -1.22
CA ALA A 28 10.81 22.58 -1.95
C ALA A 28 9.27 22.73 -2.04
N TYR A 29 8.52 21.62 -2.17
CA TYR A 29 7.06 21.65 -2.11
C TYR A 29 6.56 22.19 -0.76
N TYR A 30 7.13 21.73 0.36
CA TYR A 30 6.77 22.20 1.70
C TYR A 30 7.18 23.65 1.96
N GLN A 31 8.34 24.07 1.42
CA GLN A 31 8.79 25.46 1.53
C GLN A 31 8.00 26.43 0.65
N SER A 32 7.28 25.95 -0.37
CA SER A 32 6.52 26.81 -1.28
C SER A 32 5.30 27.47 -0.62
N SER A 33 4.78 26.93 0.49
CA SER A 33 3.72 27.58 1.25
C SER A 33 3.49 26.96 2.63
N SER A 34 3.12 27.79 3.61
CA SER A 34 2.86 27.36 4.99
C SER A 34 1.65 26.42 5.14
N TRP A 35 0.67 26.46 4.23
CA TRP A 35 -0.47 25.55 4.27
C TRP A 35 -0.12 24.11 3.83
N ARG A 36 1.05 23.90 3.22
CA ARG A 36 1.45 22.60 2.64
C ARG A 36 2.05 21.62 3.65
N GLY A 37 2.05 21.97 4.95
CA GLY A 37 2.55 21.12 6.02
C GLY A 37 4.03 21.34 6.32
N THR A 38 4.62 20.44 7.12
CA THR A 38 6.03 20.52 7.51
C THR A 38 6.75 19.27 7.04
N TRP A 39 7.83 19.42 6.27
CA TRP A 39 8.63 18.31 5.73
C TRP A 39 9.05 17.30 6.82
N LYS A 40 9.45 17.79 7.99
CA LYS A 40 9.84 16.95 9.14
C LYS A 40 8.69 16.10 9.71
N LEU A 41 7.45 16.47 9.43
CA LEU A 41 6.24 15.77 9.87
C LEU A 41 5.64 14.89 8.77
N ASP A 42 6.26 14.85 7.58
CA ASP A 42 5.88 13.93 6.52
C ASP A 42 6.28 12.50 6.93
N GLY A 43 5.35 11.55 6.80
CA GLY A 43 5.55 10.18 7.26
C GLY A 43 4.27 9.47 7.72
N VAL A 44 4.40 8.18 8.02
CA VAL A 44 3.29 7.33 8.44
C VAL A 44 3.17 7.37 9.97
N ARG A 45 1.96 7.63 10.46
CA ARG A 45 1.64 7.51 11.89
C ARG A 45 0.47 6.55 12.07
N ILE A 46 0.61 5.62 13.01
CA ILE A 46 -0.45 4.69 13.39
C ILE A 46 -1.03 5.15 14.72
N CYS A 47 -2.34 5.36 14.77
CA CYS A 47 -3.06 5.57 16.03
C CYS A 47 -3.58 4.21 16.53
N ARG A 48 -3.14 3.79 17.72
CA ARG A 48 -3.75 2.66 18.42
C ARG A 48 -4.75 3.21 19.43
N LEU A 49 -6.02 2.85 19.25
CA LEU A 49 -7.08 3.23 20.19
C LEU A 49 -6.92 2.49 21.51
N ASP A 50 -7.29 3.13 22.60
CA ASP A 50 -7.30 2.56 23.95
C ASP A 50 -8.39 1.47 24.14
N ARG A 51 -9.47 1.55 23.36
CA ARG A 51 -10.55 0.55 23.30
C ARG A 51 -11.05 0.36 21.86
N PRO A 52 -11.76 -0.74 21.54
CA PRO A 52 -12.32 -0.97 20.22
C PRO A 52 -13.20 0.18 19.71
N GLU A 53 -13.03 0.58 18.46
CA GLU A 53 -13.81 1.66 17.81
C GLU A 53 -15.33 1.44 17.92
N LYS A 54 -15.76 0.18 17.94
CA LYS A 54 -17.17 -0.20 18.10
C LYS A 54 -17.75 0.28 19.44
N GLU A 55 -16.96 0.31 20.50
CA GLU A 55 -17.42 0.78 21.81
C GLU A 55 -17.66 2.29 21.80
N TYR A 56 -16.81 3.07 21.14
CA TYR A 56 -17.03 4.50 20.92
C TYR A 56 -18.33 4.78 20.16
N ARG A 57 -18.69 3.96 19.16
CA ARG A 57 -19.93 4.13 18.38
C ARG A 57 -21.20 3.68 19.08
N LEU A 58 -21.12 2.67 19.94
CA LEU A 58 -22.31 2.02 20.53
C LEU A 58 -22.61 2.48 21.95
N THR A 59 -21.66 3.12 22.62
CA THR A 59 -21.90 3.68 23.95
C THR A 59 -22.81 4.89 23.81
N LEU A 60 -23.92 4.92 24.56
CA LEU A 60 -24.80 6.08 24.68
C LEU A 60 -24.07 7.16 25.48
N GLY A 61 -23.25 7.96 24.78
CA GLY A 61 -22.45 9.06 25.32
C GLY A 61 -22.54 10.30 24.43
N ASP A 62 -21.61 11.22 24.62
CA ASP A 62 -21.49 12.38 23.73
C ASP A 62 -21.13 11.92 22.32
N ASN A 63 -21.97 12.24 21.33
CA ASN A 63 -21.75 11.90 19.92
C ASN A 63 -20.47 12.55 19.34
N PHE A 64 -19.86 13.47 20.08
CA PHE A 64 -18.60 14.13 19.73
C PHE A 64 -17.40 13.66 20.57
N GLU A 65 -17.53 12.57 21.33
CA GLU A 65 -16.40 11.98 22.06
C GLU A 65 -15.25 11.67 21.08
N MET A 66 -14.09 12.29 21.31
CA MET A 66 -12.89 12.03 20.51
C MET A 66 -12.23 10.74 20.98
N PRO A 67 -12.02 9.74 20.12
CA PRO A 67 -11.37 8.50 20.52
C PRO A 67 -9.96 8.75 21.06
N ALA A 68 -9.71 8.27 22.28
CA ALA A 68 -8.38 8.30 22.85
C ALA A 68 -7.50 7.23 22.19
N GLY A 69 -6.23 7.56 22.02
CA GLY A 69 -5.28 6.65 21.40
C GLY A 69 -3.85 7.15 21.45
N THR A 70 -2.92 6.23 21.32
CA THR A 70 -1.49 6.51 21.26
C THR A 70 -1.03 6.53 19.81
N TRP A 71 -0.39 7.62 19.42
CA TRP A 71 0.22 7.75 18.10
C TRP A 71 1.65 7.21 18.12
N GLU A 72 1.94 6.25 17.26
CA GLU A 72 3.30 5.81 16.96
C GLU A 72 3.70 6.33 15.58
N GLY A 73 4.81 7.05 15.51
CA GLY A 73 5.39 7.51 14.24
C GLY A 73 6.37 6.48 13.70
N PHE A 74 6.21 6.12 12.43
CA PHE A 74 7.16 5.27 11.72
C PHE A 74 8.02 6.18 10.84
N PRO A 75 9.34 6.23 11.06
CA PRO A 75 10.22 7.01 10.20
C PRO A 75 10.14 6.43 8.79
N MET A 76 9.80 7.27 7.82
CA MET A 76 9.93 6.92 6.41
C MET A 76 11.36 7.25 5.99
N GLU A 77 12.02 6.36 5.26
CA GLU A 77 13.29 6.70 4.63
C GLU A 77 13.04 7.81 3.60
N THR A 78 13.47 9.02 3.92
CA THR A 78 13.42 10.15 2.99
C THR A 78 14.76 10.25 2.29
N GLU A 79 14.77 9.98 0.98
CA GLU A 79 15.92 10.21 0.11
C GLU A 79 15.64 11.48 -0.72
N PRO A 80 16.32 12.62 -0.43
CA PRO A 80 16.04 13.91 -1.07
C PRO A 80 16.13 13.91 -2.60
N ASP A 81 16.95 13.01 -3.15
CA ASP A 81 17.23 12.93 -4.59
C ASP A 81 16.77 11.59 -5.19
N ALA A 82 15.77 10.93 -4.59
CA ALA A 82 15.35 9.57 -4.96
C ALA A 82 15.07 9.44 -6.47
N TYR A 83 14.31 10.37 -7.04
CA TYR A 83 14.01 10.35 -8.47
C TYR A 83 15.24 10.59 -9.34
N GLN A 84 16.11 11.52 -8.97
CA GLN A 84 17.33 11.78 -9.74
C GLN A 84 18.23 10.54 -9.73
N LYS A 85 18.37 9.87 -8.58
CA LYS A 85 19.15 8.62 -8.45
C LYS A 85 18.56 7.49 -9.32
N ILE A 86 17.24 7.31 -9.33
CA ILE A 86 16.58 6.31 -10.18
C ILE A 86 16.79 6.63 -11.67
N LEU A 87 16.61 7.88 -12.08
CA LEU A 87 16.80 8.29 -13.48
C LEU A 87 18.26 8.17 -13.95
N GLN A 88 19.21 8.53 -13.09
CA GLN A 88 20.64 8.35 -13.35
C GLN A 88 21.02 6.87 -13.46
N ASN A 89 20.51 6.03 -12.55
CA ASN A 89 20.70 4.58 -12.61
C ASN A 89 20.14 4.00 -13.92
N PHE A 90 18.94 4.41 -14.33
CA PHE A 90 18.35 3.99 -15.59
C PHE A 90 19.21 4.39 -16.80
N ALA A 91 19.66 5.65 -16.86
CA ALA A 91 20.53 6.11 -17.93
C ALA A 91 21.88 5.36 -17.96
N ALA A 92 22.46 5.09 -16.79
CA ALA A 92 23.71 4.32 -16.67
C ALA A 92 23.53 2.86 -17.12
N ALA A 93 22.41 2.22 -16.78
CA ALA A 93 22.07 0.87 -17.23
C ALA A 93 21.95 0.77 -18.75
N ILE A 94 21.33 1.78 -19.41
CA ILE A 94 21.26 1.86 -20.87
C ILE A 94 22.65 2.00 -21.48
N ASN A 95 23.44 2.96 -21.00
CA ASN A 95 24.75 3.28 -21.57
C ASN A 95 25.77 2.14 -21.40
N SER A 96 25.69 1.42 -20.27
CA SER A 96 26.57 0.28 -20.00
C SER A 96 26.08 -1.04 -20.63
N GLY A 97 24.84 -1.07 -21.13
CA GLY A 97 24.16 -2.31 -21.56
C GLY A 97 23.84 -3.26 -20.40
N ASN A 98 24.11 -2.88 -19.14
CA ASN A 98 23.86 -3.71 -17.97
C ASN A 98 22.46 -3.48 -17.43
N ARG A 99 21.51 -4.33 -17.83
CA ARG A 99 20.12 -4.30 -17.36
C ARG A 99 19.93 -4.85 -15.93
N GLU A 100 20.85 -5.67 -15.45
CA GLU A 100 20.77 -6.30 -14.11
C GLU A 100 21.08 -5.30 -12.99
N GLY A 101 21.70 -4.15 -13.32
CA GLY A 101 22.02 -3.08 -12.37
C GLY A 101 20.89 -2.08 -12.10
N LEU A 102 19.67 -2.32 -12.60
CA LEU A 102 18.54 -1.42 -12.39
C LEU A 102 18.09 -1.45 -10.92
N THR A 103 18.01 -0.29 -10.28
CA THR A 103 17.47 -0.15 -8.91
C THR A 103 16.00 -0.57 -8.85
N ALA A 104 15.23 -0.31 -9.91
CA ALA A 104 13.82 -0.63 -10.02
C ALA A 104 13.58 -1.47 -11.29
N PRO A 105 13.87 -2.78 -11.26
CA PRO A 105 13.67 -3.66 -12.41
C PRO A 105 12.19 -4.00 -12.59
N TRP A 106 11.80 -4.40 -13.80
CA TRP A 106 10.39 -4.64 -14.16
C TRP A 106 9.79 -5.85 -13.43
N GLU A 107 10.63 -6.81 -13.03
CA GLU A 107 10.25 -7.99 -12.25
C GLU A 107 9.64 -7.59 -10.89
N GLU A 108 10.12 -6.50 -10.28
CA GLU A 108 9.52 -5.94 -9.06
C GLU A 108 8.15 -5.31 -9.36
N ALA A 109 8.03 -4.57 -10.47
CA ALA A 109 6.77 -3.95 -10.87
C ALA A 109 5.67 -4.99 -11.15
N ARG A 110 6.05 -6.14 -11.72
CA ARG A 110 5.14 -7.28 -11.95
C ARG A 110 4.50 -7.79 -10.67
N LYS A 111 5.22 -7.82 -9.54
CA LYS A 111 4.66 -8.28 -8.25
C LYS A 111 3.47 -7.42 -7.81
N SER A 112 3.51 -6.12 -8.08
CA SER A 112 2.41 -5.20 -7.77
C SER A 112 1.13 -5.54 -8.56
N LEU A 113 1.27 -5.93 -9.82
CA LEU A 113 0.15 -6.39 -10.66
C LEU A 113 -0.43 -7.71 -10.11
N LEU A 114 0.43 -8.67 -9.76
CA LEU A 114 0.00 -9.94 -9.17
C LEU A 114 -0.75 -9.74 -7.85
N ILE A 115 -0.30 -8.80 -7.00
CA ILE A 115 -1.01 -8.45 -5.76
C ILE A 115 -2.39 -7.88 -6.07
N SER A 116 -2.49 -6.94 -7.02
CA SER A 116 -3.77 -6.35 -7.42
C SER A 116 -4.74 -7.44 -7.93
N ASN A 117 -4.28 -8.30 -8.84
CA ASN A 117 -5.07 -9.40 -9.39
C ASN A 117 -5.52 -10.37 -8.29
N ALA A 118 -4.64 -10.68 -7.33
CA ALA A 118 -4.95 -11.57 -6.22
C ALA A 118 -6.00 -10.97 -5.27
N ILE A 119 -6.00 -9.64 -5.09
CA ILE A 119 -7.03 -8.93 -4.32
C ILE A 119 -8.39 -9.07 -5.00
N TYR A 120 -8.47 -8.85 -6.31
CA TYR A 120 -9.70 -9.01 -7.08
C TYR A 120 -10.22 -10.45 -7.05
N LEU A 121 -9.37 -11.44 -7.38
CA LEU A 121 -9.73 -12.85 -7.31
C LEU A 121 -10.19 -13.26 -5.92
N SER A 122 -9.50 -12.80 -4.86
CA SER A 122 -9.89 -13.04 -3.48
C SER A 122 -11.26 -12.45 -3.15
N SER A 123 -11.62 -11.32 -3.76
CA SER A 123 -12.93 -10.69 -3.60
C SER A 123 -14.03 -11.47 -4.30
N TRP A 124 -13.81 -11.89 -5.55
CA TRP A 124 -14.81 -12.62 -6.33
C TRP A 124 -15.04 -14.05 -5.82
N LYS A 125 -13.96 -14.77 -5.50
CA LYS A 125 -14.04 -16.17 -5.03
C LYS A 125 -14.38 -16.29 -3.56
N GLY A 126 -14.21 -15.22 -2.78
CA GLY A 126 -14.40 -15.26 -1.34
C GLY A 126 -13.40 -16.19 -0.62
N GLU A 127 -12.26 -16.55 -1.22
CA GLU A 127 -11.21 -17.44 -0.66
C GLU A 127 -9.79 -16.87 -0.75
N THR A 128 -8.88 -17.29 0.15
CA THR A 128 -7.54 -16.68 0.21
C THR A 128 -6.75 -17.10 -1.00
N ILE A 129 -6.42 -16.14 -1.87
CA ILE A 129 -5.61 -16.38 -3.05
C ILE A 129 -4.14 -16.21 -2.71
N GLY A 130 -3.35 -17.24 -3.01
CA GLY A 130 -1.89 -17.18 -2.96
C GLY A 130 -1.36 -16.36 -4.13
N ILE A 131 -0.32 -15.57 -3.88
CA ILE A 131 0.38 -14.85 -4.96
C ILE A 131 1.31 -15.86 -5.63
N PRO A 132 1.17 -16.12 -6.94
CA PRO A 132 1.97 -17.12 -7.63
C PRO A 132 3.45 -16.69 -7.72
N VAL A 133 4.33 -17.67 -7.90
CA VAL A 133 5.75 -17.40 -8.14
C VAL A 133 5.91 -16.80 -9.55
N PRO A 134 6.56 -15.62 -9.69
CA PRO A 134 6.78 -15.00 -10.99
C PRO A 134 7.48 -15.93 -11.99
N GLY A 135 6.85 -16.21 -13.13
CA GLY A 135 7.36 -17.02 -14.24
C GLY A 135 7.03 -18.52 -14.14
N SER A 136 6.22 -18.92 -13.16
CA SER A 136 5.79 -20.31 -12.98
C SER A 136 4.54 -20.65 -13.80
N ASP A 137 4.29 -21.95 -14.00
CA ASP A 137 3.03 -22.42 -14.60
C ASP A 137 1.80 -22.03 -13.76
N GLU A 138 1.97 -21.91 -12.43
CA GLU A 138 0.91 -21.46 -11.52
C GLU A 138 0.48 -20.02 -11.82
N GLU A 139 1.40 -19.17 -12.25
CA GLU A 139 1.05 -17.80 -12.64
C GLU A 139 0.22 -17.76 -13.93
N LEU A 140 0.55 -18.60 -14.91
CA LEU A 140 -0.24 -18.69 -16.13
C LEU A 140 -1.68 -19.12 -15.86
N GLU A 141 -1.88 -20.06 -14.92
CA GLU A 141 -3.21 -20.47 -14.50
C GLU A 141 -3.93 -19.37 -13.72
N PHE A 142 -3.22 -18.70 -12.80
CA PHE A 142 -3.72 -17.56 -12.05
C PHE A 142 -4.19 -16.41 -12.97
N GLU A 143 -3.42 -16.05 -13.98
CA GLU A 143 -3.77 -14.99 -14.94
C GLU A 143 -4.99 -15.39 -15.78
N LYS A 144 -5.07 -16.65 -16.26
CA LYS A 144 -6.27 -17.14 -16.95
C LYS A 144 -7.52 -17.10 -16.08
N ASP A 145 -7.38 -17.52 -14.82
CA ASP A 145 -8.47 -17.48 -13.84
C ASP A 145 -8.93 -16.04 -13.58
N PHE A 146 -7.99 -15.10 -13.47
CA PHE A 146 -8.28 -13.67 -13.39
C PHE A 146 -9.03 -13.17 -14.64
N GLU A 147 -8.52 -13.43 -15.84
CA GLU A 147 -9.14 -13.02 -17.11
C GLU A 147 -10.56 -13.57 -17.26
N ASN A 148 -10.78 -14.83 -16.87
CA ASN A 148 -12.10 -15.46 -16.92
C ASN A 148 -13.11 -14.75 -16.02
N HIS A 149 -12.74 -14.40 -14.79
CA HIS A 149 -13.64 -13.67 -13.90
C HIS A 149 -13.82 -12.22 -14.34
N TRP A 150 -12.75 -11.58 -14.82
CA TRP A 150 -12.80 -10.21 -15.31
C TRP A 150 -13.80 -10.08 -16.46
N ASN A 151 -13.78 -10.99 -17.45
CA ASN A 151 -14.71 -10.98 -18.58
C ASN A 151 -16.17 -11.31 -18.23
N LEU A 152 -16.45 -11.83 -17.03
CA LEU A 152 -17.82 -12.11 -16.57
C LEU A 152 -18.44 -10.93 -15.80
N GLU A 153 -17.62 -9.97 -15.35
CA GLU A 153 -18.03 -8.84 -14.51
C GLU A 153 -18.19 -7.52 -15.28
N ILE A 154 -17.76 -7.47 -16.56
CA ILE A 154 -17.95 -6.36 -17.51
C ILE A 154 -18.90 -6.76 -18.64
#